data_AF-A0A2M9BPM8-F1
#
_entry.id   AF-A0A2M9BPM8-F1
#
_cell.length_a   1.000
_cell.length_b   1.000
_cell.length_c   1.000
_cell.angle_alpha   90.00
_cell.angle_beta   90.00
_cell.angle_gamma   90.00
#
_symmetry.space_group_name_H-M   'P 1'
#
loop_
_entity.id
_entity.type
_entity.pdbx_description
1 polymer ?
#
loop_
_entity_poly.entity_id
_entity_poly.type
_entity_poly.pdbx_seq_one_letter_code
_entity_poly.pdbx_strand_id
1 'polypeptide(L)'
;MTNSSNALTSTFTVTGWLFGLLALAIGLINTFWGNDPGFGIFIVALSLAFFPPLNALLKEKIGFAIPVVAKWVLAFLIFWLALGVGELFDKIDLMMASF
;
A
#
# COMPACT_ATOMS: atom_id res chain seq x y z
N MET A 1 2.65 -23.13 -27.05
CA MET A 1 2.04 -23.09 -25.71
C MET A 1 2.49 -21.80 -25.03
N THR A 2 1.72 -20.74 -25.12
CA THR A 2 2.06 -19.42 -24.57
C THR A 2 1.58 -19.31 -23.12
N ASN A 3 2.51 -19.63 -22.20
CA ASN A 3 2.78 -18.97 -20.91
C ASN A 3 1.63 -18.25 -20.16
N SER A 4 0.54 -18.94 -19.84
CA SER A 4 -0.47 -18.41 -18.91
C SER A 4 0.13 -18.08 -17.53
N SER A 5 1.21 -18.76 -17.12
CA SER A 5 1.96 -18.49 -15.89
C SER A 5 2.70 -17.15 -15.88
N ASN A 6 3.24 -16.71 -17.02
CA ASN A 6 3.95 -15.42 -17.11
C ASN A 6 2.98 -14.23 -17.09
N ALA A 7 1.80 -14.40 -17.71
CA ALA A 7 0.75 -13.39 -17.69
C ALA A 7 0.21 -13.16 -16.27
N LEU A 8 -0.09 -14.25 -15.52
CA LEU A 8 -0.53 -14.15 -14.12
C LEU A 8 0.51 -13.47 -13.23
N THR A 9 1.79 -13.84 -13.38
CA THR A 9 2.90 -13.22 -12.64
C THR A 9 3.02 -11.72 -12.94
N SER A 10 2.81 -11.33 -14.21
CA SER A 10 2.80 -9.92 -14.65
C SER A 10 1.61 -9.14 -14.07
N THR A 11 0.39 -9.69 -14.10
CA THR A 11 -0.81 -9.03 -13.56
C THR A 11 -0.73 -8.84 -12.04
N PHE A 12 -0.27 -9.85 -11.29
CA PHE A 12 -0.07 -9.72 -9.85
C PHE A 12 1.03 -8.71 -9.50
N THR A 13 2.05 -8.58 -10.34
CA THR A 13 3.10 -7.57 -10.20
C THR A 13 2.51 -6.17 -10.36
N VAL A 14 1.78 -5.91 -11.44
CA VAL A 14 1.15 -4.61 -11.71
C VAL A 14 0.17 -4.22 -10.60
N THR A 15 -0.66 -5.17 -10.17
CA THR A 15 -1.65 -4.94 -9.10
C THR A 15 -0.97 -4.60 -7.78
N GLY A 16 0.12 -5.30 -7.43
CA GLY A 16 0.93 -5.01 -6.24
C GLY A 16 1.55 -3.60 -6.29
N TRP A 17 2.08 -3.19 -7.44
CA TRP A 17 2.59 -1.82 -7.62
C TRP A 17 1.49 -0.78 -7.46
N LEU A 18 0.32 -0.98 -8.08
CA LEU A 18 -0.80 -0.04 -8.00
C LEU A 18 -1.26 0.17 -6.55
N PHE A 19 -1.53 -0.93 -5.82
CA PHE A 19 -1.95 -0.83 -4.42
C PHE A 19 -0.84 -0.31 -3.51
N GLY A 20 0.42 -0.70 -3.75
CA GLY A 20 1.56 -0.22 -2.99
C GLY A 20 1.76 1.29 -3.14
N LEU A 21 1.73 1.80 -4.37
CA LEU A 21 1.86 3.23 -4.63
C LEU A 21 0.69 4.03 -4.05
N LEU A 22 -0.52 3.51 -4.16
CA LEU A 22 -1.70 4.19 -3.63
C LEU A 22 -1.66 4.22 -2.09
N ALA A 23 -1.36 3.10 -1.44
CA ALA A 23 -1.20 3.04 0.01
C ALA A 23 -0.05 3.94 0.49
N LEU A 24 1.05 3.99 -0.26
CA LEU A 24 2.18 4.88 0.01
C LEU A 24 1.76 6.34 -0.06
N ALA A 25 1.03 6.75 -1.11
CA ALA A 25 0.52 8.10 -1.25
C ALA A 25 -0.40 8.49 -0.07
N ILE A 26 -1.33 7.63 0.29
CA ILE A 26 -2.21 7.82 1.47
C ILE A 26 -1.38 8.00 2.74
N GLY A 27 -0.37 7.15 2.96
CA GLY A 27 0.51 7.22 4.11
C GLY A 27 1.31 8.52 4.17
N LEU A 28 1.86 8.97 3.04
CA LEU A 28 2.60 10.23 2.95
C LEU A 28 1.68 11.42 3.25
N ILE A 29 0.48 11.46 2.67
CA ILE A 29 -0.52 12.51 2.95
C ILE A 29 -0.80 12.55 4.45
N ASN A 30 -1.07 11.40 5.06
CA ASN A 30 -1.35 11.30 6.50
C ASN A 30 -0.14 11.60 7.40
N THR A 31 1.08 11.50 6.88
CA THR A 31 2.31 11.79 7.63
C THR A 31 2.60 13.29 7.67
N PHE A 32 2.40 13.97 6.55
CA PHE A 32 2.78 15.38 6.37
C PHE A 32 1.62 16.36 6.60
N TRP A 33 0.38 15.94 6.40
CA TRP A 33 -0.82 16.76 6.60
C TRP A 33 -1.78 16.11 7.58
N GLY A 34 -2.20 16.86 8.59
CA GLY A 34 -3.08 16.40 9.66
C GLY A 34 -2.43 16.42 11.05
N ASN A 35 -3.04 15.71 11.97
CA ASN A 35 -2.73 15.74 13.41
C ASN A 35 -1.93 14.53 13.93
N ASP A 36 -1.90 13.41 13.19
CA ASP A 36 -1.22 12.17 13.60
C ASP A 36 -0.25 11.65 12.52
N PRO A 37 1.02 12.11 12.56
CA PRO A 37 2.06 11.60 11.67
C PRO A 37 2.38 10.12 11.90
N GLY A 38 2.17 9.60 13.11
CA GLY A 38 2.47 8.21 13.47
C GLY A 38 1.59 7.23 12.71
N PHE A 39 0.30 7.55 12.58
CA PHE A 39 -0.64 6.81 11.73
C PHE A 39 -0.20 6.81 10.25
N GLY A 40 0.26 7.95 9.73
CA GLY A 40 0.78 8.04 8.37
C GLY A 40 2.00 7.15 8.13
N ILE A 41 2.99 7.19 9.03
CA ILE A 41 4.20 6.35 8.97
C ILE A 41 3.84 4.87 9.02
N PHE A 42 2.85 4.50 9.84
CA PHE A 42 2.35 3.13 9.91
C PHE A 42 1.77 2.67 8.56
N ILE A 43 0.95 3.49 7.90
CA ILE A 43 0.45 3.18 6.56
C ILE A 43 1.59 3.09 5.54
N VAL A 44 2.57 3.98 5.60
CA VAL A 44 3.77 3.92 4.73
C VAL A 44 4.47 2.57 4.91
N ALA A 45 4.69 2.12 6.15
CA ALA A 45 5.30 0.82 6.41
C ALA A 45 4.46 -0.35 5.86
N LEU A 46 3.14 -0.30 6.03
CA LEU A 46 2.23 -1.33 5.48
C LEU A 46 2.20 -1.34 3.95
N SER A 47 2.37 -0.19 3.30
CA SER A 47 2.42 -0.08 1.83
C SER A 47 3.54 -0.95 1.24
N LEU A 48 4.63 -1.15 1.98
CA LEU A 48 5.77 -1.96 1.58
C LEU A 48 5.38 -3.42 1.30
N ALA A 49 4.38 -3.96 2.00
CA ALA A 49 3.91 -5.33 1.84
C ALA A 49 3.32 -5.62 0.44
N PHE A 50 2.91 -4.59 -0.29
CA PHE A 50 2.35 -4.72 -1.64
C PHE A 50 3.42 -4.75 -2.74
N PHE A 51 4.59 -4.18 -2.48
CA PHE A 51 5.64 -4.07 -3.48
C PHE A 51 6.24 -5.43 -3.84
N PRO A 52 6.28 -5.80 -5.14
CA PRO A 52 6.86 -7.06 -5.59
C PRO A 52 8.33 -7.29 -5.16
N PRO A 53 9.22 -6.27 -5.18
CA PRO A 53 10.59 -6.43 -4.70
C PRO A 53 10.69 -6.87 -3.23
N LEU A 54 9.90 -6.27 -2.33
CA LEU A 54 9.94 -6.66 -0.91
C LEU A 54 9.41 -8.07 -0.71
N ASN A 55 8.36 -8.44 -1.44
CA ASN A 55 7.85 -9.81 -1.41
C ASN A 55 8.88 -10.84 -1.89
N ALA A 56 9.67 -10.51 -2.92
CA ALA A 56 10.77 -11.36 -3.38
C ALA A 56 11.86 -11.49 -2.31
N LEU A 57 12.28 -10.38 -1.69
CA LEU A 57 13.28 -10.37 -0.62
C LEU A 57 12.82 -11.15 0.62
N LEU A 58 11.57 -11.02 1.03
CA LEU A 58 10.99 -11.77 2.16
C LEU A 58 11.00 -13.27 1.88
N LYS A 59 10.64 -13.67 0.66
CA LYS A 59 10.65 -15.06 0.24
C LYS A 59 12.07 -15.63 0.20
N GLU A 60 13.04 -14.85 -0.27
CA GLU A 60 14.44 -15.26 -0.37
C GLU A 60 15.12 -15.36 1.00
N LYS A 61 14.94 -14.34 1.87
CA LYS A 61 15.65 -14.26 3.16
C LYS A 61 14.97 -15.04 4.28
N ILE A 62 13.64 -15.05 4.31
CA ILE A 62 12.85 -15.58 5.43
C ILE A 62 12.10 -16.86 5.02
N GLY A 63 12.03 -17.17 3.72
CA GLY A 63 11.23 -18.29 3.21
C GLY A 63 9.72 -18.04 3.27
N PHE A 64 9.29 -16.84 3.65
CA PHE A 64 7.88 -16.49 3.84
C PHE A 64 7.35 -15.66 2.66
N ALA A 65 6.19 -16.06 2.13
CA ALA A 65 5.46 -15.31 1.12
C ALA A 65 4.13 -14.84 1.69
N ILE A 66 3.86 -13.53 1.60
CA ILE A 66 2.60 -12.95 2.07
C ILE A 66 1.47 -13.50 1.20
N PRO A 67 0.47 -14.20 1.79
CA PRO A 67 -0.62 -14.78 1.02
C PRO A 67 -1.48 -13.67 0.38
N VAL A 68 -1.99 -13.94 -0.82
CA VAL A 68 -2.77 -12.97 -1.60
C VAL A 68 -3.99 -12.46 -0.84
N VAL A 69 -4.66 -13.33 -0.08
CA VAL A 69 -5.81 -12.96 0.76
C VAL A 69 -5.42 -11.92 1.83
N ALA A 70 -4.27 -12.09 2.48
CA ALA A 70 -3.81 -11.13 3.48
C ALA A 70 -3.52 -9.76 2.86
N LYS A 71 -3.03 -9.71 1.61
CA LYS A 71 -2.86 -8.45 0.88
C LYS A 71 -4.19 -7.76 0.63
N TRP A 72 -5.21 -8.51 0.19
CA TRP A 72 -6.54 -7.93 -0.01
C TRP A 72 -7.16 -7.40 1.27
N VAL A 73 -7.06 -8.15 2.37
CA VAL A 73 -7.52 -7.68 3.68
C VAL A 73 -6.75 -6.43 4.11
N LEU A 74 -5.43 -6.41 3.93
CA LEU A 74 -4.60 -5.26 4.27
C LEU A 74 -4.96 -4.03 3.42
N ALA A 75 -5.19 -4.20 2.13
CA ALA A 75 -5.60 -3.11 1.24
C ALA A 75 -6.93 -2.53 1.70
N PHE A 76 -7.92 -3.39 1.94
CA PHE A 76 -9.23 -2.99 2.46
C PHE A 76 -9.11 -2.22 3.78
N LEU A 77 -8.29 -2.71 4.72
CA LEU A 77 -8.06 -2.03 6.00
C LEU A 77 -7.42 -0.66 5.81
N ILE A 78 -6.41 -0.51 4.96
CA ILE A 78 -5.78 0.79 4.69
C ILE A 78 -6.80 1.77 4.12
N PHE A 79 -7.61 1.34 3.14
CA PHE A 79 -8.65 2.19 2.58
C PHE A 79 -9.70 2.58 3.60
N TRP A 80 -10.20 1.61 4.36
CA TRP A 80 -11.22 1.86 5.38
C TRP A 80 -10.71 2.81 6.47
N LEU A 81 -9.49 2.59 6.95
CA LEU A 81 -8.87 3.44 7.95
C LEU A 81 -8.61 4.84 7.38
N ALA A 82 -8.08 4.97 6.17
CA ALA A 82 -7.78 6.27 5.58
C ALA A 82 -9.04 7.08 5.28
N LEU A 83 -10.08 6.46 4.73
CA LEU A 83 -11.33 7.13 4.38
C LEU A 83 -12.23 7.41 5.58
N GLY A 84 -12.24 6.51 6.57
CA GLY A 84 -13.14 6.61 7.72
C GLY A 84 -12.54 7.35 8.91
N VAL A 85 -11.31 7.00 9.30
CA VAL A 85 -10.67 7.48 10.55
C VAL A 85 -9.53 8.46 10.25
N GLY A 86 -8.85 8.30 9.13
CA GLY A 86 -7.67 9.07 8.75
C GLY A 86 -7.99 10.43 8.15
N GLU A 87 -9.27 10.81 8.04
CA GLU A 87 -9.71 12.12 7.53
C GLU A 87 -9.03 12.48 6.19
N LEU A 88 -8.87 11.48 5.31
CA LEU A 88 -8.01 11.62 4.13
C LEU A 88 -8.43 12.80 3.23
N PHE A 89 -9.74 13.05 3.08
CA PHE A 89 -10.23 14.16 2.27
C PHE A 89 -9.82 15.52 2.85
N ASP A 90 -10.04 15.74 4.15
CA ASP A 90 -9.64 16.98 4.82
C ASP A 90 -8.12 17.20 4.74
N LYS A 91 -7.33 16.12 4.83
CA LYS A 91 -5.86 16.17 4.68
C LYS A 91 -5.43 16.49 3.25
N ILE A 92 -6.17 16.03 2.25
CA ILE A 92 -5.95 16.42 0.85
C ILE A 92 -6.26 17.91 0.67
N ASP A 93 -7.35 18.42 1.26
CA ASP A 93 -7.68 19.84 1.19
C ASP A 93 -6.61 20.70 1.87
N LEU A 94 -6.09 20.27 3.03
CA LEU A 94 -4.96 20.91 3.69
C LEU A 94 -3.69 20.89 2.82
N MET A 95 -3.42 19.78 2.13
CA MET A 95 -2.30 19.68 1.19
C MET A 95 -2.45 20.71 0.07
N MET A 96 -3.61 20.78 -0.56
CA MET A 96 -3.88 21.71 -1.66
C MET A 96 -3.82 23.18 -1.22
N ALA A 97 -4.20 23.49 0.03
CA ALA A 97 -4.11 24.84 0.57
C ALA A 97 -2.69 25.28 0.97
N SER A 98 -1.76 24.33 1.10
CA SER A 98 -0.37 24.58 1.53
C SER A 98 0.62 24.78 0.36
N PHE A 99 0.15 24.71 -0.89
CA PHE A 99 0.90 24.99 -2.11
C PHE A 99 0.45 26.31 -2.74
#